data_AF-A0A965PNH8-F1
#
_entry.id   AF-A0A965PNH8-F1
#
_cell.length_a   1.000
_cell.length_b   1.000
_cell.length_c   1.000
_cell.angle_alpha   90.00
_cell.angle_beta   90.00
_cell.angle_gamma   90.00
#
_symmetry.space_group_name_H-M   'P 1'
#
loop_
_entity.id
_entity.type
_entity.pdbx_description
1 polymer ?
#
loop_
_entity_poly.entity_id
_entity_poly.type
_entity_poly.pdbx_seq_one_letter_code
_entity_poly.pdbx_strand_id
1 'polypeptide(L)'
;MPLFRNNAQFKAQVGGGANVSLELASISPTLVQVAERYLKPWLGKLTYAELVTYVATSSPAANAALDALLPYAQSALAALGLEAYSVIATVQLSEAGIFRIESDERKTPYRYQENAYRRQLRAQGMDAIERMLDFLEANKDDYPNWQLDAR
;
A
#
# COMPACT_ATOMS: atom_id res chain seq x y z
N MET A 1 -9.11 -7.46 3.28
CA MET A 1 -9.41 -6.37 2.33
C MET A 1 -8.32 -5.30 2.44
N PRO A 2 -7.98 -4.60 1.35
CA PRO A 2 -7.03 -3.49 1.39
C PRO A 2 -7.64 -2.25 2.07
N LEU A 3 -6.79 -1.37 2.62
CA LEU A 3 -7.18 -0.16 3.37
C LEU A 3 -7.72 0.99 2.49
N PHE A 4 -8.15 0.71 1.25
CA PHE A 4 -8.58 1.72 0.28
C PHE A 4 -10.03 1.47 -0.12
N ARG A 5 -10.86 2.53 -0.11
CA ARG A 5 -12.27 2.46 -0.54
C ARG A 5 -12.42 2.57 -2.05
N ASN A 6 -11.54 3.32 -2.70
CA ASN A 6 -11.63 3.59 -4.13
C ASN A 6 -10.27 3.94 -4.76
N ASN A 7 -10.26 4.01 -6.09
CA ASN A 7 -9.08 4.36 -6.88
C ASN A 7 -8.51 5.75 -6.55
N ALA A 8 -9.35 6.72 -6.19
CA ALA A 8 -8.89 8.08 -5.90
C ALA A 8 -8.06 8.13 -4.61
N GLN A 9 -8.49 7.43 -3.56
CA GLN A 9 -7.71 7.30 -2.32
C GLN A 9 -6.38 6.61 -2.55
N PHE A 10 -6.35 5.50 -3.29
CA PHE A 10 -5.11 4.82 -3.63
C PHE A 10 -4.16 5.74 -4.40
N LYS A 11 -4.67 6.45 -5.41
CA LYS A 11 -3.88 7.37 -6.26
C LYS A 11 -3.34 8.56 -5.49
N ALA A 12 -4.10 9.10 -4.53
CA ALA A 12 -3.65 10.19 -3.68
C ALA A 12 -2.38 9.83 -2.87
N GLN A 13 -2.20 8.55 -2.52
CA GLN A 13 -1.08 8.09 -1.70
C GLN A 13 0.20 7.79 -2.51
N VAL A 14 0.05 7.45 -3.79
CA VAL A 14 1.18 7.08 -4.67
C VAL A 14 1.66 8.24 -5.55
N GLY A 15 0.86 9.31 -5.67
CA GLY A 15 1.20 10.47 -6.50
C GLY A 15 1.54 10.08 -7.94
N GLY A 16 2.62 10.64 -8.48
CA GLY A 16 3.14 10.30 -9.81
C GLY A 16 3.77 8.90 -9.92
N GLY A 17 3.78 8.12 -8.83
CA GLY A 17 4.32 6.76 -8.78
C GLY A 17 3.45 5.72 -9.49
N ALA A 18 2.19 6.02 -9.82
CA ALA A 18 1.34 5.15 -10.64
C ALA A 18 0.62 5.94 -11.72
N ASN A 19 0.38 5.30 -12.87
CA ASN A 19 -0.43 5.88 -13.94
C ASN A 19 -1.90 5.95 -13.51
N VAL A 20 -2.61 6.98 -13.98
CA VAL A 20 -4.07 7.15 -13.84
C VAL A 20 -4.88 5.98 -14.39
N SER A 21 -4.31 5.10 -15.23
CA SER A 21 -4.99 3.89 -15.71
C SER A 21 -4.93 2.69 -14.76
N LEU A 22 -4.09 2.71 -13.71
CA LEU A 22 -4.01 1.57 -12.78
C LEU A 22 -5.27 1.53 -11.89
N GLU A 23 -5.88 0.35 -11.80
CA GLU A 23 -7.06 0.11 -10.98
C GLU A 23 -6.69 -0.61 -9.67
N LEU A 24 -7.34 -0.20 -8.58
CA LEU A 24 -7.20 -0.81 -7.27
C LEU A 24 -7.53 -2.31 -7.30
N ALA A 25 -8.51 -2.72 -8.10
CA ALA A 25 -8.89 -4.13 -8.26
C ALA A 25 -7.71 -4.99 -8.77
N SER A 26 -6.92 -4.48 -9.71
CA SER A 26 -5.77 -5.19 -10.28
C SER A 26 -4.64 -5.43 -9.29
N ILE A 27 -4.43 -4.49 -8.35
CA ILE A 27 -3.34 -4.53 -7.37
C ILE A 27 -3.78 -5.07 -6.00
N SER A 28 -5.10 -5.11 -5.73
CA SER A 28 -5.66 -5.50 -4.42
C SER A 28 -5.10 -6.82 -3.85
N PRO A 29 -4.93 -7.90 -4.63
CA PRO A 29 -4.32 -9.14 -4.12
C PRO A 29 -2.89 -8.93 -3.60
N THR A 30 -2.09 -8.14 -4.33
CA THR A 30 -0.73 -7.77 -3.92
C THR A 30 -0.74 -6.90 -2.67
N LEU A 31 -1.68 -5.96 -2.55
CA LEU A 31 -1.83 -5.14 -1.34
C LEU A 31 -2.11 -6.00 -0.11
N VAL A 32 -2.95 -7.03 -0.22
CA VAL A 32 -3.20 -7.95 0.92
C VAL A 32 -1.90 -8.64 1.33
N GLN A 33 -1.12 -9.16 0.39
CA GLN A 33 0.16 -9.83 0.69
C GLN A 33 1.17 -8.86 1.32
N VAL A 34 1.25 -7.63 0.82
CA VAL A 34 2.13 -6.58 1.35
C VAL A 34 1.71 -6.18 2.76
N ALA A 35 0.41 -6.07 3.03
CA ALA A 35 -0.09 -5.77 4.36
C ALA A 35 0.31 -6.84 5.39
N GLU A 36 0.17 -8.12 5.05
CA GLU A 36 0.62 -9.23 5.92
C GLU A 36 2.13 -9.18 6.18
N ARG A 37 2.92 -8.91 5.13
CA ARG A 37 4.38 -8.99 5.18
C ARG A 37 5.02 -7.81 5.88
N TYR A 38 4.52 -6.60 5.63
CA TYR A 38 5.18 -5.37 6.05
C TYR A 38 4.36 -4.59 7.05
N LEU A 39 3.05 -4.46 6.87
CA LEU A 39 2.27 -3.53 7.71
C LEU A 39 1.85 -4.15 9.05
N LYS A 40 1.29 -5.36 9.04
CA LYS A 40 0.81 -6.04 10.25
C LYS A 40 1.88 -6.34 11.31
N PRO A 41 3.14 -6.66 10.97
CA PRO A 41 4.18 -6.85 11.98
C PRO A 41 4.42 -5.63 12.86
N TRP A 42 4.22 -4.42 12.31
CA TRP A 42 4.43 -3.16 13.02
C TRP A 42 3.14 -2.59 13.63
N LEU A 43 2.03 -2.72 12.90
CA LEU A 43 0.73 -2.18 13.31
C LEU A 43 -0.04 -3.08 14.28
N GLY A 44 0.32 -4.36 14.36
CA GLY A 44 -0.50 -5.35 15.05
C GLY A 44 -1.68 -5.83 14.21
N LYS A 45 -2.22 -7.00 14.58
CA LYS A 45 -3.34 -7.64 13.89
C LYS A 45 -4.67 -7.00 14.28
N LEU A 46 -4.83 -6.60 15.54
CA LEU A 46 -6.05 -6.00 16.09
C LEU A 46 -6.27 -4.62 15.48
N THR A 47 -5.28 -3.72 15.55
CA THR A 47 -5.35 -2.37 14.97
C THR A 47 -5.54 -2.42 13.46
N TYR A 48 -4.90 -3.36 12.76
CA TYR A 48 -5.13 -3.54 11.33
C TYR A 48 -6.57 -3.97 11.03
N ALA A 49 -7.12 -4.93 11.79
CA ALA A 49 -8.50 -5.38 11.61
C ALA A 49 -9.52 -4.26 11.91
N GLU A 50 -9.22 -3.43 12.90
CA GLU A 50 -9.99 -2.23 13.24
C GLU A 50 -10.00 -1.22 12.08
N LEU A 51 -8.83 -0.91 11.50
CA LEU A 51 -8.75 -0.04 10.31
C LEU A 51 -9.51 -0.62 9.11
N VAL A 52 -9.39 -1.93 8.84
CA VAL A 52 -10.13 -2.57 7.75
C VAL A 52 -11.63 -2.44 7.97
N THR A 53 -12.09 -2.65 9.20
CA THR A 53 -13.51 -2.54 9.56
C THR A 53 -13.98 -1.10 9.40
N TYR A 54 -13.22 -0.13 9.91
CA TYR A 54 -13.50 1.30 9.80
C TYR A 54 -13.56 1.78 8.34
N VAL A 55 -12.65 1.29 7.49
CA VAL A 55 -12.66 1.57 6.05
C VAL A 55 -13.91 0.98 5.38
N ALA A 56 -14.36 -0.21 5.80
CA ALA A 56 -15.51 -0.90 5.22
C ALA A 56 -16.88 -0.35 5.68
N THR A 57 -17.00 0.12 6.92
CA THR A 57 -18.31 0.44 7.54
C THR A 57 -18.62 1.94 7.65
N SER A 58 -17.61 2.81 7.70
CA SER A 58 -17.79 4.19 8.18
C SER A 58 -17.54 5.27 7.12
N SER A 59 -18.18 6.42 7.29
CA SER A 59 -17.75 7.71 6.73
C SER A 59 -16.66 8.31 7.65
N PRO A 60 -15.66 9.08 7.13
CA PRO A 60 -14.45 9.49 7.88
C PRO A 60 -14.68 10.12 9.27
N ALA A 61 -15.83 10.75 9.50
CA ALA A 61 -16.13 11.47 10.74
C ALA A 61 -16.43 10.61 11.98
N ALA A 62 -16.48 9.27 11.89
CA ALA A 62 -16.95 8.42 13.00
C ALA A 62 -15.89 8.10 14.07
N ASN A 63 -14.60 8.16 13.74
CA ASN A 63 -13.51 7.85 14.69
C ASN A 63 -12.27 8.66 14.33
N ALA A 64 -12.00 9.73 15.09
CA ALA A 64 -10.92 10.69 14.80
C ALA A 64 -9.52 10.06 14.90
N ALA A 65 -9.32 9.10 15.80
CA ALA A 65 -8.02 8.41 15.94
C ALA A 65 -7.73 7.56 14.70
N LEU A 66 -8.69 6.73 14.28
CA LEU A 66 -8.51 5.91 13.08
C LEU A 66 -8.40 6.75 11.81
N ASP A 67 -9.12 7.88 11.72
CA ASP A 67 -9.02 8.80 10.59
C ASP A 67 -7.62 9.47 10.52
N ALA A 68 -7.01 9.75 11.67
CA ALA A 68 -5.66 10.29 11.76
C ALA A 68 -4.58 9.25 11.43
N LEU A 69 -4.76 7.98 11.82
CA LEU A 69 -3.82 6.90 11.54
C LEU A 69 -3.87 6.42 10.08
N LEU A 70 -5.05 6.42 9.48
CA LEU A 70 -5.31 5.80 8.18
C LEU A 70 -4.38 6.31 7.05
N PRO A 71 -4.09 7.61 6.89
CA PRO A 71 -3.20 8.11 5.84
C PRO A 71 -1.79 7.52 5.92
N TYR A 72 -1.24 7.30 7.12
CA TYR A 72 0.10 6.73 7.29
C TYR A 72 0.15 5.27 6.85
N ALA A 73 -0.82 4.48 7.32
CA ALA A 73 -0.95 3.06 6.95
C ALA A 73 -1.20 2.90 5.44
N GLN A 74 -2.03 3.77 4.85
CA GLN A 74 -2.29 3.78 3.42
C GLN A 74 -1.05 4.17 2.61
N SER A 75 -0.27 5.16 3.04
CA SER A 75 0.94 5.60 2.32
C SER A 75 1.97 4.47 2.23
N ALA A 76 2.24 3.80 3.35
CA ALA A 76 3.12 2.63 3.40
C ALA A 76 2.63 1.50 2.48
N LEU A 77 1.35 1.16 2.60
CA LEU A 77 0.74 0.07 1.83
C LEU A 77 0.74 0.35 0.33
N ALA A 78 0.51 1.60 -0.07
CA ALA A 78 0.44 1.96 -1.48
C ALA A 78 1.82 1.89 -2.15
N ALA A 79 2.86 2.44 -1.51
CA ALA A 79 4.22 2.46 -2.05
C ALA A 79 4.82 1.04 -2.12
N LEU A 80 4.73 0.26 -1.03
CA LEU A 80 5.20 -1.13 -1.02
C LEU A 80 4.36 -2.03 -1.92
N GLY A 81 3.06 -1.74 -2.01
CA GLY A 81 2.13 -2.39 -2.94
C GLY A 81 2.57 -2.26 -4.39
N LEU A 82 2.86 -1.02 -4.81
CA LEU A 82 3.35 -0.75 -6.17
C LEU A 82 4.72 -1.37 -6.42
N GLU A 83 5.62 -1.35 -5.44
CA GLU A 83 6.93 -1.99 -5.58
C GLU A 83 6.77 -3.48 -5.88
N ALA A 84 5.96 -4.17 -5.09
CA ALA A 84 5.70 -5.59 -5.28
C ALA A 84 4.95 -5.87 -6.60
N TYR A 85 3.97 -5.04 -6.95
CA TYR A 85 3.18 -5.20 -8.17
C TYR A 85 3.99 -4.94 -9.44
N SER A 86 4.96 -4.02 -9.40
CA SER A 86 5.77 -3.65 -10.56
C SER A 86 6.51 -4.83 -11.20
N VAL A 87 6.82 -5.86 -10.42
CA VAL A 87 7.49 -7.09 -10.89
C VAL A 87 6.61 -7.88 -11.87
N ILE A 88 5.29 -7.87 -11.67
CA ILE A 88 4.34 -8.61 -12.49
C ILE A 88 3.64 -7.72 -13.53
N ALA A 89 3.69 -6.40 -13.35
CA ALA A 89 3.02 -5.45 -14.24
C ALA A 89 3.60 -5.38 -15.66
N THR A 90 4.80 -5.92 -15.89
CA THR A 90 5.50 -5.89 -17.19
C THR A 90 5.31 -7.16 -18.02
N VAL A 91 4.69 -8.19 -17.45
CA VAL A 91 4.53 -9.50 -18.07
C VAL A 91 3.07 -9.88 -18.21
N GLN A 92 2.76 -10.57 -19.29
CA GLN A 92 1.45 -11.16 -19.56
C GLN A 92 1.59 -12.68 -19.63
N LEU A 93 0.72 -13.39 -18.91
CA LEU A 93 0.61 -14.83 -18.96
C LEU A 93 -0.59 -15.23 -19.83
N SER A 94 -0.36 -16.08 -20.82
CA SER A 94 -1.40 -16.72 -21.63
C SER A 94 -1.12 -18.21 -21.78
N GLU A 95 -2.03 -18.95 -22.44
CA GLU A 95 -1.81 -20.37 -22.75
C GLU A 95 -0.55 -20.61 -23.60
N ALA A 96 -0.11 -19.60 -24.36
CA ALA A 96 1.11 -19.64 -25.17
C ALA A 96 2.39 -19.33 -24.37
N GLY A 97 2.29 -19.04 -23.06
CA GLY A 97 3.43 -18.78 -22.17
C GLY A 97 3.46 -17.36 -21.60
N ILE A 98 4.65 -16.93 -21.17
CA ILE A 98 4.89 -15.60 -20.59
C ILE A 98 5.49 -14.68 -21.65
N PHE A 99 4.84 -13.55 -21.88
CA PHE A 99 5.25 -12.52 -22.83
C PHE A 99 5.49 -11.19 -22.11
N ARG A 100 6.39 -10.37 -22.65
CA ARG A 100 6.55 -8.98 -22.19
C ARG A 100 5.55 -8.09 -22.92
N ILE A 101 4.99 -7.13 -22.19
CA ILE A 101 4.10 -6.13 -22.75
C ILE A 101 4.95 -5.02 -23.38
N GLU A 102 5.02 -4.99 -24.71
CA GLU A 102 5.75 -3.98 -25.47
C GLU A 102 5.00 -3.68 -26.78
N SER A 103 4.96 -2.41 -27.18
CA SER A 103 4.46 -1.96 -28.48
C SER A 103 5.33 -0.84 -29.03
N ASP A 104 5.18 -0.52 -30.32
CA ASP A 104 5.93 0.57 -30.96
C ASP A 104 5.74 1.93 -30.26
N GLU A 105 4.57 2.13 -29.66
CA GLU A 105 4.19 3.35 -28.93
C GLU A 105 4.57 3.30 -27.44
N ARG A 106 4.82 2.10 -26.88
CA ARG A 106 5.10 1.89 -25.45
C ARG A 106 6.26 0.93 -25.26
N LYS A 107 7.44 1.51 -25.03
CA LYS A 107 8.66 0.76 -24.72
C LYS A 107 8.71 0.41 -23.24
N THR A 108 9.12 -0.82 -22.93
CA THR A 108 9.40 -1.19 -21.54
C THR A 108 10.56 -0.33 -21.01
N PRO A 109 10.52 0.15 -19.76
CA PRO A 109 11.67 0.81 -19.15
C PRO A 109 12.92 -0.07 -19.18
N TYR A 110 14.09 0.55 -19.24
CA TYR A 110 15.35 -0.18 -19.05
C TYR A 110 15.42 -0.75 -17.63
N ARG A 111 16.10 -1.88 -17.46
CA ARG A 111 16.26 -2.54 -16.15
C ARG A 111 16.77 -1.60 -15.04
N TYR A 112 17.65 -0.65 -15.37
CA TYR A 112 18.14 0.32 -14.38
C TYR A 112 17.05 1.31 -13.93
N GLN A 113 16.12 1.70 -14.82
CA GLN A 113 14.99 2.58 -14.52
C GLN A 113 13.96 1.84 -13.66
N GLU A 114 13.64 0.59 -14.02
CA GLU A 114 12.75 -0.26 -13.23
C GLU A 114 13.31 -0.48 -11.81
N ASN A 115 14.60 -0.81 -11.71
CA ASN A 115 15.26 -0.97 -10.41
C ASN A 115 15.30 0.34 -9.61
N ALA A 116 15.51 1.49 -10.26
CA ALA A 116 15.49 2.79 -9.58
C ALA A 116 14.10 3.11 -9.04
N TYR A 117 13.06 2.90 -9.85
CA TYR A 117 11.67 3.06 -9.45
C TYR A 117 11.30 2.17 -8.26
N ARG A 118 11.65 0.88 -8.32
CA ARG A 118 11.40 -0.07 -7.22
C ARG A 118 12.13 0.32 -5.93
N ARG A 119 13.40 0.73 -6.03
CA ARG A 119 14.15 1.21 -4.86
C ARG A 119 13.52 2.44 -4.24
N GLN A 120 13.08 3.39 -5.06
CA GLN A 120 12.42 4.61 -4.60
C GLN A 120 11.10 4.29 -3.88
N LEU A 121 10.24 3.46 -4.47
CA LEU A 121 9.00 3.04 -3.83
C LEU A 121 9.23 2.28 -2.53
N ARG A 122 10.26 1.43 -2.49
CA ARG A 122 10.63 0.71 -1.28
C ARG A 122 11.07 1.68 -0.18
N ALA A 123 11.93 2.63 -0.49
CA ALA A 123 12.37 3.65 0.46
C ALA A 123 11.17 4.45 0.99
N GLN A 124 10.33 4.97 0.09
CA GLN A 124 9.12 5.71 0.46
C GLN A 124 8.17 4.89 1.35
N GLY A 125 7.99 3.61 1.03
CA GLY A 125 7.14 2.71 1.80
C GLY A 125 7.67 2.42 3.20
N MET A 126 8.99 2.24 3.35
CA MET A 126 9.62 2.05 4.66
C MET A 126 9.61 3.35 5.47
N ASP A 127 9.92 4.51 4.85
CA ASP A 127 9.83 5.81 5.52
C ASP A 127 8.40 6.11 6.01
N ALA A 128 7.38 5.67 5.27
CA ALA A 128 5.99 5.80 5.69
C ALA A 128 5.64 4.88 6.87
N ILE A 129 6.27 3.70 6.99
CA ILE A 129 6.14 2.84 8.18
C ILE A 129 6.76 3.53 9.39
N GLU A 130 7.96 4.09 9.26
CA GLU A 130 8.63 4.81 10.36
C GLU A 130 7.75 5.97 10.85
N ARG A 131 7.25 6.81 9.93
CA ARG A 131 6.34 7.91 10.31
C ARG A 131 5.04 7.43 10.95
N MET A 132 4.53 6.28 10.53
CA MET A 132 3.36 5.67 11.14
C MET A 132 3.66 5.25 12.59
N LEU A 133 4.84 4.66 12.82
CA LEU A 133 5.29 4.27 14.16
C LEU A 133 5.53 5.49 15.05
N ASP A 134 6.22 6.52 14.56
CA ASP A 134 6.40 7.79 15.28
C ASP A 134 5.05 8.40 15.71
N PHE A 135 4.06 8.37 14.82
CA PHE A 135 2.72 8.85 15.10
C PHE A 135 2.01 8.00 16.17
N LEU A 136 2.11 6.67 16.08
CA LEU A 136 1.52 5.75 17.06
C LEU A 136 2.18 5.90 18.44
N GLU A 137 3.50 6.06 18.50
CA GLU A 137 4.23 6.29 19.75
C GLU A 137 3.82 7.61 20.41
N ALA A 138 3.72 8.68 19.62
CA ALA A 138 3.32 10.01 20.11
C ALA A 138 1.87 10.05 20.62
N ASN A 139 1.00 9.17 20.12
CA ASN A 139 -0.44 9.15 20.44
C ASN A 139 -0.87 7.80 21.03
N LYS A 140 0.05 7.07 21.67
CA LYS A 140 -0.16 5.67 22.07
C LYS A 140 -1.44 5.45 22.87
N ASP A 141 -1.81 6.40 23.73
CA ASP A 141 -2.97 6.32 24.62
C ASP A 141 -4.30 6.24 23.85
N ASP A 142 -4.32 6.71 22.61
CA ASP A 142 -5.47 6.64 21.70
C ASP A 142 -5.58 5.30 20.96
N TYR A 143 -4.53 4.45 21.02
CA TYR A 143 -4.45 3.17 20.28
C TYR A 143 -4.21 1.97 21.21
N PRO A 144 -5.17 1.62 22.09
CA PRO A 144 -5.01 0.51 23.04
C PRO A 144 -4.82 -0.85 22.35
N ASN A 145 -5.47 -1.09 21.21
CA ASN A 145 -5.32 -2.32 20.43
C ASN A 145 -3.90 -2.48 19.88
N TRP A 146 -3.22 -1.38 19.56
CA TRP A 146 -1.84 -1.41 19.12
C TRP A 146 -0.91 -1.76 20.26
N GLN A 147 -1.13 -1.18 21.45
CA GLN A 147 -0.33 -1.50 22.64
C GLN A 147 -0.47 -2.98 23.06
N LEU A 148 -1.63 -3.60 22.84
CA LEU A 148 -1.84 -5.02 23.14
C LEU A 148 -1.07 -5.95 22.19
N ASP A 149 -0.85 -5.51 20.95
CA ASP A 149 -0.14 -6.27 19.92
C ASP A 149 1.36 -5.93 19.83
N ALA A 150 1.76 -4.73 20.29
CA ALA A 150 3.15 -4.28 20.30
C ALA A 150 3.98 -5.19 21.22
N ARG A 151 4.84 -6.01 20.61
CA ARG A 151 5.80 -6.87 21.28
C ARG A 151 7.21 -6.35 21.07
#